data_AF-A0A934H4U9-F1
#
_entry.id   AF-A0A934H4U9-F1
#
_cell.length_a   1.000
_cell.length_b   1.000
_cell.length_c   1.000
_cell.angle_alpha   90.00
_cell.angle_beta   90.00
_cell.angle_gamma   90.00
#
_symmetry.space_group_name_H-M   'P 1'
#
loop_
_entity.id
_entity.type
_entity.pdbx_description
1 polymer ?
#
loop_
_entity_poly.entity_id
_entity_poly.type
_entity_poly.pdbx_seq_one_letter_code
_entity_poly.pdbx_strand_id
1 'polypeptide(L)'
;MNKVNKRKPDHEALYKVAEEQAGYFTAKQAAKAGFSWERLSDYTDSGRFLRVAHGIYRLAQFPPSPFEDLFVAWLRTGPRSVISHESALAVYDLSDVLPDEIHVTVPRSSSRRREGIRQHTNR
;
A
#
# COMPACT_ATOMS: atom_id res chain seq x y z
N MET A 1 -1.95 -15.92 -32.64
CA MET A 1 -1.14 -15.54 -31.46
C MET A 1 -0.85 -14.04 -31.50
N ASN A 2 -1.58 -13.23 -30.73
CA ASN A 2 -1.30 -11.80 -30.64
C ASN A 2 -0.04 -11.59 -29.81
N LYS A 3 1.04 -11.14 -30.44
CA LYS A 3 2.21 -10.62 -29.72
C LYS A 3 1.74 -9.40 -28.94
N VAL A 4 1.52 -9.56 -27.63
CA VAL A 4 1.33 -8.43 -26.71
C VAL A 4 2.55 -7.54 -26.90
N ASN A 5 2.33 -6.35 -27.44
CA ASN A 5 3.37 -5.35 -27.63
C ASN A 5 3.88 -4.97 -26.23
N LYS A 6 5.00 -5.57 -25.78
CA LYS A 6 5.58 -5.36 -24.46
C LYS A 6 6.23 -3.98 -24.43
N ARG A 7 5.40 -2.94 -24.29
CA ARG A 7 5.88 -1.59 -23.96
C ARG A 7 6.69 -1.72 -22.66
N LYS A 8 7.89 -1.12 -22.62
CA LYS A 8 8.73 -1.16 -21.42
C LYS A 8 7.94 -0.57 -20.24
N PRO A 9 8.04 -1.16 -19.04
CA PRO A 9 7.38 -0.64 -17.85
C PRO A 9 7.89 0.77 -17.58
N ASP A 10 6.97 1.63 -17.14
CA ASP A 10 7.25 3.01 -16.79
C ASP A 10 7.72 3.07 -15.33
N HIS A 11 9.04 3.03 -15.16
CA HIS A 11 9.67 3.09 -13.84
C HIS A 11 9.44 4.43 -13.15
N GLU A 12 9.41 5.53 -13.90
CA GLU A 12 9.20 6.87 -13.35
C GLU A 12 7.76 7.02 -12.85
N ALA A 13 6.77 6.54 -13.61
CA ALA A 13 5.38 6.56 -13.18
C ALA A 13 5.16 5.72 -11.91
N LEU A 14 5.79 4.54 -11.81
CA LEU A 14 5.70 3.73 -10.59
C LEU A 14 6.41 4.40 -9.41
N TYR A 15 7.58 5.00 -9.65
CA TYR A 15 8.33 5.72 -8.62
C TYR A 15 7.50 6.87 -8.04
N LYS A 16 6.87 7.71 -8.87
CA LYS A 16 6.00 8.81 -8.43
C LYS A 16 4.85 8.33 -7.55
N VAL A 17 4.17 7.25 -7.97
CA VAL A 17 3.10 6.63 -7.17
C VAL A 17 3.64 6.11 -5.84
N ALA A 18 4.81 5.47 -5.84
CA ALA A 18 5.41 4.96 -4.62
C ALA A 18 5.82 6.10 -3.68
N GLU A 19 6.45 7.16 -4.19
CA GLU A 19 6.91 8.32 -3.43
C GLU A 19 5.77 9.03 -2.69
N GLU A 20 4.63 9.25 -3.35
CA GLU A 20 3.41 9.79 -2.72
C GLU A 20 2.86 8.90 -1.58
N GLN A 21 3.26 7.64 -1.57
CA GLN A 21 2.83 6.60 -0.64
C GLN A 21 4.02 6.08 0.18
N ALA A 22 5.01 6.92 0.47
CA ALA A 22 6.20 6.61 1.30
C ALA A 22 7.02 5.39 0.83
N GLY A 23 7.11 5.20 -0.49
CA GLY A 23 7.83 4.11 -1.13
C GLY A 23 7.01 2.84 -1.35
N TYR A 24 5.75 2.81 -0.92
CA TYR A 24 4.86 1.64 -1.02
C TYR A 24 3.96 1.71 -2.25
N PHE A 25 3.61 0.56 -2.82
CA PHE A 25 2.68 0.49 -3.95
C PHE A 25 1.98 -0.87 -4.02
N THR A 26 0.82 -0.90 -4.68
CA THR A 26 0.08 -2.13 -4.93
C THR A 26 0.50 -2.79 -6.25
N ALA A 27 0.34 -4.11 -6.36
CA ALA A 27 0.49 -4.83 -7.63
C ALA A 27 -0.38 -4.22 -8.75
N LYS A 28 -1.57 -3.71 -8.39
CA LYS A 28 -2.47 -3.04 -9.32
C LYS A 28 -1.89 -1.72 -9.85
N GLN A 29 -1.21 -0.94 -9.01
CA GLN A 29 -0.51 0.28 -9.43
C GLN A 29 0.69 -0.06 -10.32
N ALA A 30 1.49 -1.07 -9.97
CA ALA A 30 2.58 -1.54 -10.80
C ALA A 30 2.10 -2.04 -12.17
N ALA A 31 0.98 -2.77 -12.22
CA ALA A 31 0.37 -3.22 -13.46
C ALA A 31 -0.08 -2.04 -14.36
N LYS A 32 -0.62 -0.96 -13.77
CA LYS A 32 -0.94 0.27 -14.51
C LYS A 32 0.29 0.95 -15.09
N ALA A 33 1.44 0.83 -14.43
CA ALA A 33 2.74 1.28 -14.93
C ALA A 33 3.41 0.27 -15.89
N GLY A 34 2.74 -0.82 -16.27
CA GLY A 34 3.23 -1.79 -17.25
C GLY A 34 4.12 -2.91 -16.69
N PHE A 35 4.18 -3.08 -15.36
CA PHE A 35 4.85 -4.22 -14.75
C PHE A 35 3.95 -5.46 -14.81
N SER A 36 4.48 -6.55 -15.39
CA SER A 36 3.83 -7.85 -15.32
C SER A 36 4.11 -8.53 -13.97
N TRP A 37 3.37 -9.60 -13.67
CA TRP A 37 3.58 -10.41 -12.47
C TRP A 37 4.98 -11.04 -12.43
N GLU A 38 5.45 -11.55 -13.57
CA GLU A 38 6.80 -12.14 -13.68
C GLU A 38 7.86 -11.08 -13.37
N ARG A 39 7.70 -9.87 -13.92
CA ARG A 39 8.65 -8.78 -13.65
C ARG A 39 8.60 -8.29 -12.20
N LEU A 40 7.43 -8.30 -11.55
CA LEU A 40 7.33 -8.04 -10.11
C LEU A 40 8.09 -9.11 -9.31
N SER A 41 7.99 -10.39 -9.71
CA SER A 41 8.77 -11.47 -9.10
C SER A 41 10.26 -11.23 -9.29
N ASP A 42 10.73 -11.04 -10.53
CA ASP A 42 12.14 -10.79 -10.85
C ASP A 42 12.72 -9.62 -10.04
N TYR A 43 11.93 -8.55 -9.85
CA TYR A 43 12.35 -7.38 -9.08
C TYR A 43 12.36 -7.63 -7.57
N THR A 44 11.49 -8.51 -7.09
CA THR A 44 11.50 -8.95 -5.69
C THR A 44 12.70 -9.86 -5.44
N ASP A 45 12.94 -10.82 -6.33
CA ASP A 45 14.04 -11.79 -6.23
C ASP A 45 15.41 -11.11 -6.34
N SER A 46 15.53 -10.06 -7.17
CA SER A 46 16.73 -9.23 -7.25
C SER A 46 16.86 -8.16 -6.16
N GLY A 47 15.93 -8.10 -5.20
CA GLY A 47 15.96 -7.16 -4.07
C GLY A 47 15.70 -5.70 -4.45
N ARG A 48 15.20 -5.43 -5.66
CA ARG A 48 14.80 -4.07 -6.08
C ARG A 48 13.49 -3.64 -5.46
N PHE A 49 12.56 -4.59 -5.32
CA PHE A 49 11.31 -4.43 -4.59
C PHE A 49 11.30 -5.37 -3.39
N LEU A 50 10.60 -4.98 -2.34
CA LEU A 50 10.32 -5.83 -1.19
C LEU A 50 8.82 -6.08 -1.14
N ARG A 51 8.40 -7.34 -0.96
CA ARG A 51 6.98 -7.68 -0.77
C ARG A 51 6.66 -7.61 0.72
N VAL A 52 5.89 -6.60 1.13
CA VAL A 52 5.57 -6.36 2.56
C VAL A 52 4.22 -6.94 2.97
N ALA A 53 3.31 -7.13 2.01
CA ALA A 53 2.05 -7.83 2.23
C ALA A 53 1.52 -8.46 0.94
N HIS A 54 0.38 -9.15 1.01
CA HIS A 54 -0.26 -9.69 -0.20
C HIS A 54 -0.63 -8.56 -1.18
N GLY A 55 0.02 -8.55 -2.35
CA GLY A 55 -0.21 -7.57 -3.40
C GLY A 55 0.30 -6.16 -3.09
N ILE A 56 1.12 -6.00 -2.04
CA ILE A 56 1.73 -4.71 -1.66
C ILE A 56 3.25 -4.88 -1.59
N TYR A 57 3.93 -3.94 -2.22
CA TYR A 57 5.36 -3.93 -2.41
C TYR A 57 5.92 -2.57 -1.98
N ARG A 58 7.24 -2.53 -1.81
CA ARG A 58 8.01 -1.35 -1.46
C ARG A 58 9.23 -1.24 -2.35
N LEU A 59 9.62 -0.02 -2.71
CA LEU A 59 10.92 0.26 -3.33
C LEU A 59 12.04 0.01 -2.31
N ALA A 60 12.95 -0.91 -2.57
CA ALA A 60 13.98 -1.29 -1.60
C ALA A 60 14.92 -0.13 -1.23
N GLN A 61 15.19 0.77 -2.17
CA GLN A 61 16.08 1.93 -1.96
C GLN A 61 15.35 3.20 -1.47
N PHE A 62 14.03 3.17 -1.31
CA PHE A 62 13.30 4.28 -0.72
C PHE A 62 13.45 4.20 0.81
N PRO A 63 13.63 5.31 1.56
CA PRO A 63 13.77 5.24 3.01
C PRO A 63 12.61 4.48 3.70
N PRO A 64 12.86 3.64 4.72
CA PRO A 64 11.79 3.00 5.48
C PRO A 64 10.92 4.04 6.18
N SER A 65 9.60 3.84 6.12
CA SER A 65 8.66 4.65 6.89
C SER A 65 8.49 4.04 8.28
N PRO A 66 8.51 4.83 9.36
CA PRO A 66 8.12 4.34 10.69
C PRO A 66 6.63 3.95 10.75
N PHE A 67 5.85 4.35 9.74
CA PHE A 67 4.40 4.10 9.63
C PHE A 67 4.06 3.05 8.56
N GLU A 68 4.95 2.09 8.30
CA GLU A 68 4.77 1.06 7.27
C GLU A 68 3.42 0.36 7.37
N ASP A 69 3.05 -0.04 8.58
CA ASP A 69 1.82 -0.72 8.92
C ASP A 69 0.58 0.12 8.54
N LEU A 70 0.60 1.43 8.80
CA LEU A 70 -0.46 2.37 8.41
C LEU A 70 -0.59 2.49 6.89
N PHE A 71 0.53 2.61 6.16
CA PHE A 71 0.52 2.64 4.70
C PHE A 71 -0.02 1.33 4.11
N VAL A 72 0.40 0.19 4.66
CA VAL A 72 -0.11 -1.13 4.26
C VAL A 72 -1.62 -1.23 4.53
N ALA A 73 -2.09 -0.79 5.70
CA ALA A 73 -3.52 -0.79 6.03
C ALA A 73 -4.32 0.07 5.05
N TRP A 74 -3.88 1.31 4.80
CA TRP A 74 -4.51 2.23 3.85
C TRP A 74 -4.54 1.68 2.42
N LEU A 75 -3.45 1.08 1.93
CA LEU A 75 -3.40 0.44 0.62
C LEU A 75 -4.32 -0.79 0.53
N ARG A 76 -4.49 -1.55 1.63
CA ARG A 76 -5.46 -2.65 1.70
C ARG A 76 -6.90 -2.13 1.67
N THR A 77 -7.22 -1.04 2.34
CA THR A 77 -8.58 -0.47 2.40
C THR A 77 -8.93 0.43 1.22
N GLY A 78 -7.92 0.90 0.49
CA GLY A 78 -8.05 1.64 -0.76
C GLY A 78 -8.02 3.17 -0.57
N PRO A 79 -7.90 3.92 -1.67
CA PRO A 79 -7.55 5.34 -1.65
C PRO A 79 -8.63 6.27 -1.07
N ARG A 80 -9.87 5.78 -0.89
CA ARG A 80 -10.96 6.53 -0.26
C ARG A 80 -11.04 6.31 1.26
N SER A 81 -10.08 5.58 1.83
CA SER A 81 -10.00 5.33 3.26
C SER A 81 -9.03 6.30 3.93
N VAL A 82 -9.18 6.48 5.24
CA VAL A 82 -8.38 7.41 6.05
C VAL A 82 -8.03 6.75 7.38
N ILE A 83 -6.76 6.84 7.81
CA ILE A 83 -6.34 6.42 9.15
C ILE A 83 -7.07 7.28 10.19
N SER A 84 -7.66 6.66 11.21
CA SER A 84 -8.58 7.35 12.12
C SER A 84 -8.52 6.81 13.55
N HIS A 85 -9.28 7.44 14.46
CA HIS A 85 -9.42 7.03 15.86
C HIS A 85 -8.06 6.82 16.53
N GLU A 86 -7.88 5.74 17.30
CA GLU A 86 -6.67 5.47 18.09
C GLU A 86 -5.39 5.48 17.25
N SER A 87 -5.41 4.94 16.02
CA SER A 87 -4.23 5.01 15.14
C SER A 87 -3.89 6.45 14.72
N ALA A 88 -4.88 7.32 14.51
CA ALA A 88 -4.61 8.72 14.23
C ALA A 88 -4.09 9.45 15.47
N LEU A 89 -4.63 9.15 16.67
CA LEU A 89 -4.11 9.71 17.92
C LEU A 89 -2.65 9.31 18.15
N ALA A 90 -2.30 8.05 17.90
CA ALA A 90 -0.93 7.56 18.01
C ALA A 90 0.03 8.26 17.03
N VAL A 91 -0.39 8.51 15.78
CA VAL A 91 0.43 9.25 14.79
C VAL A 91 0.74 10.68 15.24
N TYR A 92 -0.21 11.34 15.88
CA TYR A 92 -0.07 12.73 16.33
C TYR A 92 0.42 12.85 17.78
N ASP A 93 0.81 11.75 18.42
CA ASP A 93 1.26 11.72 19.82
C ASP A 93 0.22 12.33 20.78
N LEU A 94 -1.06 12.06 20.52
CA LEU A 94 -2.20 12.58 21.28
C LEU A 94 -2.77 11.56 22.28
N SER A 95 -2.17 10.37 22.37
CA SER A 95 -2.56 9.31 23.30
C SER A 95 -1.39 8.37 23.55
N ASP A 96 -1.24 7.91 24.80
CA ASP A 96 -0.29 6.88 25.20
C ASP A 96 -0.78 5.45 24.90
N VAL A 97 -2.00 5.29 24.39
CA VAL A 97 -2.57 3.98 24.05
C VAL A 97 -1.96 3.49 22.75
N LEU A 98 -1.31 2.32 22.80
CA LEU A 98 -0.93 1.57 21.60
C LEU A 98 -2.14 0.74 21.13
N PRO A 99 -2.73 1.04 19.97
CA PRO A 99 -3.91 0.33 19.51
C PRO A 99 -3.58 -1.10 19.07
N ASP A 100 -4.41 -2.07 19.47
CA ASP A 100 -4.25 -3.49 19.11
C ASP A 100 -4.52 -3.79 17.62
N GLU A 101 -5.22 -2.89 16.94
CA GLU A 101 -5.52 -2.94 15.50
C GLU A 101 -5.27 -1.59 14.83
N ILE A 102 -5.11 -1.56 13.51
CA ILE A 102 -5.04 -0.30 12.77
C ILE A 102 -6.45 0.20 12.47
N HIS A 103 -6.78 1.39 12.96
CA HIS A 103 -8.09 2.01 12.81
C HIS A 103 -8.18 2.81 11.51
N VAL A 104 -9.17 2.48 10.69
CA VAL A 104 -9.36 3.08 9.37
C VAL A 104 -10.83 3.39 9.13
N THR A 105 -11.14 4.62 8.76
CA THR A 105 -12.48 4.99 8.26
C THR A 105 -12.57 4.68 6.77
N VAL A 106 -13.59 3.94 6.36
CA VAL A 106 -13.83 3.52 4.97
C VAL A 106 -15.20 3.99 4.47
N PRO A 107 -15.41 4.10 3.14
CA PRO A 107 -16.73 4.33 2.57
C PRO A 107 -17.73 3.23 2.98
N ARG A 108 -19.01 3.57 3.15
CA ARG A 108 -20.07 2.62 3.56
C ARG A 108 -20.25 1.42 2.61
N SER A 109 -19.85 1.58 1.35
CA SER A 109 -19.88 0.50 0.36
C SER A 109 -18.72 -0.51 0.49
N SER A 110 -17.75 -0.23 1.36
CA SER A 110 -16.69 -1.18 1.70
C SER A 110 -17.21 -2.21 2.69
N SER A 111 -17.38 -3.47 2.26
CA SER A 111 -17.93 -4.54 3.11
C SER A 111 -16.90 -5.59 3.55
N ARG A 112 -15.68 -5.57 2.98
CA ARG A 112 -14.68 -6.61 3.24
C ARG A 112 -13.92 -6.32 4.53
N ARG A 113 -14.22 -7.09 5.58
CA ARG A 113 -13.39 -7.16 6.79
C ARG A 113 -11.97 -7.62 6.46
N ARG A 114 -11.02 -7.10 7.22
CA ARG A 114 -9.58 -7.39 7.07
C ARG A 114 -9.00 -7.57 8.46
N GLU A 115 -8.32 -8.68 8.65
CA GLU A 115 -7.59 -8.96 9.89
C GLU A 115 -6.54 -7.87 10.16
N GLY A 116 -6.43 -7.49 11.43
CA GLY A 116 -5.56 -6.41 11.93
C GLY A 116 -6.01 -5.00 11.55
N ILE A 117 -7.20 -4.84 10.97
CA ILE A 117 -7.73 -3.53 10.56
C ILE A 117 -9.14 -3.34 11.13
N ARG A 118 -9.25 -2.42 12.08
CA ARG A 118 -10.52 -1.95 12.61
C ARG A 118 -11.15 -0.94 11.65
N GLN A 119 -12.16 -1.39 10.89
CA GLN A 119 -12.86 -0.54 9.93
C GLN A 119 -14.03 0.20 10.59
N HIS A 120 -14.07 1.52 10.36
CA HIS A 120 -15.14 2.42 10.77
C HIS A 120 -15.84 3.00 9.53
N THR A 121 -17.09 3.42 9.67
CA THR A 121 -17.82 4.12 8.61
C THR A 121 -18.34 5.44 9.14
N ASN A 122 -18.21 6.53 8.38
CA ASN A 122 -18.82 7.80 8.78
C ASN A 122 -20.36 7.69 8.75
N ARG A 123 -21.03 8.30 9.73
CA ARG A 123 -22.47 8.17 9.95
C ARG A 123 -23.27 8.88 8.88
#